data_AF-A0A8T3YLH9-F1
#
_entry.id   AF-A0A8T3YLH9-F1
#
_cell.length_a   1.000
_cell.length_b   1.000
_cell.length_c   1.000
_cell.angle_alpha   90.00
_cell.angle_beta   90.00
_cell.angle_gamma   90.00
#
_symmetry.space_group_name_H-M   'P 1'
#
loop_
_entity.id
_entity.type
_entity.pdbx_description
1 polymer ?
#
loop_
_entity_poly.entity_id
_entity_poly.type
_entity_poly.pdbx_seq_one_letter_code
_entity_poly.pdbx_strand_id
1 'polypeptide(L)'
;MPDFLKLSSTKDVPVPKLLLEQIVGQENAAELIRKAAVQRRNVLLVGLPGTGKSMIAKAMSEIMPVQKLLDVLVYPNDEDQNNPAVKSVKAGDGQRILEQARLESRAQDDNMRVIGIILPMGWFLLSYVIWALKLVPDVVYAATLILGGFLMIGFALGSQMRMKVGIVVPKLLVNNAGKKVAPFFEATGARAGALLGDVRHDPLQCHYGFNELYIKLKNKKEGNSAPEFMKKPFAELWDEMRQKYPKEIIKVEKGYEAIMLPAEEKIYTLGYKNGKPVLSRILSLNRRSHEGELVDISLGQKKISLTPEHKVDVSDAEKEAAKISAGDRLIKLIREQLLAIAK
;
A
#
# COMPACT_ATOMS: atom_id res chain seq x y z
N MET A 1 41.55 -32.64 -19.72
CA MET A 1 41.32 -31.19 -19.94
C MET A 1 41.40 -30.94 -21.43
N PRO A 2 40.56 -30.07 -22.02
CA PRO A 2 40.72 -29.68 -23.42
C PRO A 2 42.12 -29.04 -23.61
N ASP A 3 42.77 -29.29 -24.73
CA ASP A 3 44.01 -28.61 -25.12
C ASP A 3 43.72 -27.12 -25.39
N PHE A 4 43.71 -26.30 -24.34
CA PHE A 4 43.48 -24.85 -24.44
C PHE A 4 44.51 -24.14 -25.33
N LEU A 5 45.66 -24.78 -25.56
CA LEU A 5 46.75 -24.30 -26.43
C LEU A 5 46.43 -24.39 -27.93
N LYS A 6 45.36 -25.08 -28.33
CA LYS A 6 44.93 -25.20 -29.75
C LYS A 6 43.80 -24.25 -30.13
N LEU A 7 43.29 -23.46 -29.20
CA LEU A 7 42.15 -22.56 -29.44
C LEU A 7 42.65 -21.20 -29.94
N SER A 8 42.13 -20.78 -31.09
CA SER A 8 42.42 -19.47 -31.69
C SER A 8 41.63 -18.33 -31.06
N SER A 9 40.49 -18.60 -30.43
CA SER A 9 39.62 -17.57 -29.84
C SER A 9 38.84 -18.08 -28.62
N THR A 10 38.45 -17.16 -27.74
CA THR A 10 37.61 -17.43 -26.56
C THR A 10 36.19 -17.85 -26.93
N LYS A 11 35.75 -17.63 -28.17
CA LYS A 11 34.44 -18.11 -28.67
C LYS A 11 34.34 -19.63 -28.67
N ASP A 12 35.48 -20.31 -28.81
CA ASP A 12 35.55 -21.77 -28.91
C ASP A 12 35.62 -22.43 -27.51
N VAL A 13 35.68 -21.63 -26.45
CA VAL A 13 35.71 -22.11 -25.06
C VAL A 13 34.28 -22.40 -24.59
N PRO A 14 33.93 -23.65 -24.25
CA PRO A 14 32.61 -23.97 -23.75
C PRO A 14 32.41 -23.39 -22.34
N VAL A 15 31.41 -22.52 -22.17
CA VAL A 15 31.03 -21.97 -20.87
C VAL A 15 29.92 -22.83 -20.25
N PRO A 16 30.08 -23.31 -19.00
CA PRO A 16 29.04 -24.06 -18.30
C PRO A 16 27.74 -23.27 -18.17
N LYS A 17 26.58 -23.97 -18.24
CA LYS A 17 25.27 -23.31 -18.11
C LYS A 17 24.94 -22.93 -16.67
N LEU A 18 25.34 -23.75 -15.70
CA LEU A 18 25.08 -23.54 -14.28
C LEU A 18 26.08 -22.54 -13.70
N LEU A 19 25.59 -21.53 -12.98
CA LEU A 19 26.47 -20.55 -12.34
C LEU A 19 27.43 -21.18 -11.31
N LEU A 20 27.01 -22.27 -10.68
CA LEU A 20 27.84 -23.00 -9.71
C LEU A 20 29.13 -23.56 -10.36
N GLU A 21 29.07 -23.96 -11.64
CA GLU A 21 30.20 -24.53 -12.38
C GLU A 21 31.11 -23.45 -12.99
N GLN A 22 30.67 -22.19 -13.00
CA GLN A 22 31.47 -21.05 -13.43
C GLN A 22 32.36 -20.47 -12.30
N ILE A 23 32.23 -20.97 -11.07
CA ILE A 23 33.06 -20.54 -9.95
C ILE A 23 34.46 -21.12 -10.11
N VAL A 24 35.47 -20.25 -10.22
CA VAL A 24 36.87 -20.64 -10.45
C VAL A 24 37.68 -20.50 -9.16
N GLY A 25 38.42 -21.55 -8.79
CA GLY A 25 39.38 -21.52 -7.68
C GLY A 25 38.76 -21.43 -6.29
N GLN A 26 37.47 -21.79 -6.15
CA GLN A 26 36.75 -21.82 -4.87
C GLN A 26 35.90 -23.10 -4.74
N GLU A 27 36.52 -24.25 -4.96
CA GLU A 27 35.86 -25.56 -5.01
C GLU A 27 35.18 -25.90 -3.68
N ASN A 28 35.85 -25.62 -2.55
CA ASN A 28 35.31 -25.83 -1.21
C ASN A 28 34.04 -24.99 -0.96
N ALA A 29 34.02 -23.74 -1.44
CA ALA A 29 32.85 -22.87 -1.28
C ALA A 29 31.69 -23.35 -2.17
N ALA A 30 31.97 -23.75 -3.41
CA ALA A 30 30.98 -24.30 -4.32
C ALA A 30 30.35 -25.60 -3.77
N GLU A 31 31.15 -26.51 -3.20
CA GLU A 31 30.65 -27.74 -2.58
C GLU A 31 29.79 -27.45 -1.34
N LEU A 32 30.23 -26.53 -0.48
CA LEU A 32 29.48 -26.12 0.71
C LEU A 32 28.12 -25.50 0.34
N ILE A 33 28.10 -24.65 -0.69
CA ILE A 33 26.88 -24.03 -1.21
C ILE A 33 25.93 -25.05 -1.81
N ARG A 34 26.45 -26.04 -2.54
CA ARG A 34 25.66 -27.17 -3.04
C ARG A 34 24.97 -27.91 -1.89
N LYS A 35 25.71 -28.24 -0.83
CA LYS A 35 25.17 -28.89 0.38
C LYS A 35 24.14 -28.00 1.08
N ALA A 36 24.44 -26.71 1.24
CA ALA A 36 23.57 -25.74 1.89
C ALA A 36 22.26 -25.52 1.14
N ALA A 37 22.29 -25.50 -0.20
CA ALA A 37 21.10 -25.33 -1.03
C ALA A 37 20.13 -26.50 -0.90
N VAL A 38 20.64 -27.73 -0.92
CA VAL A 38 19.85 -28.95 -0.74
C VAL A 38 19.23 -29.00 0.66
N GLN A 39 20.01 -28.63 1.69
CA GLN A 39 19.57 -28.64 3.09
C GLN A 39 18.83 -27.38 3.54
N ARG A 40 18.71 -26.35 2.68
CA ARG A 40 18.12 -25.04 2.98
C ARG A 40 18.73 -24.36 4.21
N ARG A 41 20.05 -24.40 4.32
CA ARG A 41 20.78 -23.73 5.42
C ARG A 41 21.19 -22.32 5.01
N ASN A 42 21.16 -21.42 5.99
CA ASN A 42 21.73 -20.09 5.83
C ASN A 42 23.24 -20.18 5.69
N VAL A 43 23.83 -19.31 4.85
CA VAL A 43 25.27 -19.29 4.59
C VAL A 43 25.79 -17.87 4.82
N LEU A 44 26.94 -17.78 5.50
CA LEU A 44 27.70 -16.54 5.63
C LEU A 44 28.96 -16.65 4.76
N LEU A 45 29.05 -15.83 3.73
CA LEU A 45 30.22 -15.77 2.84
C LEU A 45 31.15 -14.65 3.30
N VAL A 46 32.35 -15.01 3.77
CA VAL A 46 33.37 -14.06 4.22
C VAL A 46 34.52 -14.05 3.23
N GLY A 47 34.93 -12.86 2.78
CA GLY A 47 36.05 -12.69 1.87
C GLY A 47 36.21 -11.25 1.40
N LEU A 48 37.35 -10.95 0.78
CA LEU A 48 37.68 -9.63 0.23
C LEU A 48 36.63 -9.15 -0.80
N PRO A 49 36.40 -7.85 -0.98
CA PRO A 49 35.54 -7.35 -2.04
C PRO A 49 36.03 -7.84 -3.42
N GLY A 50 35.09 -8.12 -4.33
CA GLY A 50 35.43 -8.62 -5.68
C GLY A 50 35.69 -10.12 -5.80
N THR A 51 35.62 -10.91 -4.73
CA THR A 51 35.89 -12.38 -4.77
C THR A 51 34.71 -13.25 -5.23
N GLY A 52 33.66 -12.68 -5.81
CA GLY A 52 32.53 -13.46 -6.34
C GLY A 52 31.44 -13.90 -5.33
N LYS A 53 31.38 -13.30 -4.12
CA LYS A 53 30.36 -13.63 -3.10
C LYS A 53 28.91 -13.58 -3.63
N SER A 54 28.54 -12.52 -4.36
CA SER A 54 27.18 -12.40 -4.95
C SER A 54 26.93 -13.45 -6.04
N MET A 55 27.96 -13.82 -6.81
CA MET A 55 27.86 -14.88 -7.83
C MET A 55 27.58 -16.24 -7.16
N ILE A 56 28.26 -16.55 -6.07
CA ILE A 56 28.02 -17.77 -5.29
C ILE A 56 26.61 -17.80 -4.70
N ALA A 57 26.14 -16.69 -4.14
CA ALA A 57 24.79 -16.57 -3.61
C ALA A 57 23.72 -16.75 -4.71
N LYS A 58 23.97 -16.21 -5.90
CA LYS A 58 23.10 -16.40 -7.07
C LYS A 58 23.11 -17.85 -7.55
N ALA A 59 24.27 -18.50 -7.60
CA ALA A 59 24.39 -19.93 -7.92
C ALA A 59 23.60 -20.82 -6.94
N MET A 60 23.59 -20.46 -5.65
CA MET A 60 22.79 -21.15 -4.64
C MET A 60 21.29 -21.12 -4.96
N SER A 61 20.76 -19.97 -5.43
CA SER A 61 19.34 -19.82 -5.77
C SER A 61 18.91 -20.66 -6.98
N GLU A 62 19.84 -20.89 -7.92
CA GLU A 62 19.59 -21.66 -9.15
C GLU A 62 19.47 -23.16 -8.87
N ILE A 63 20.34 -23.68 -8.00
CA ILE A 63 20.39 -25.11 -7.64
C ILE A 63 19.43 -25.48 -6.50
N MET A 64 18.85 -24.48 -5.82
CA MET A 64 17.92 -24.71 -4.73
C MET A 64 16.68 -25.44 -5.24
N PRO A 65 16.26 -26.56 -4.60
CA PRO A 65 15.08 -27.29 -5.04
C PRO A 65 13.84 -26.40 -4.89
N VAL A 66 13.24 -26.06 -6.03
CA VAL A 66 12.06 -25.22 -6.10
C VAL A 66 10.87 -26.04 -5.62
N GLN A 67 10.46 -25.84 -4.38
CA GLN A 67 9.14 -26.28 -3.93
C GLN A 67 8.05 -25.46 -4.62
N LYS A 68 6.78 -25.77 -4.35
CA LYS A 68 5.64 -25.00 -4.83
C LYS A 68 5.85 -23.53 -4.46
N LEU A 69 6.24 -22.72 -5.44
CA LEU A 69 6.32 -21.27 -5.28
C LEU A 69 4.94 -20.76 -4.91
N LEU A 70 4.90 -19.77 -4.02
CA LEU A 70 3.67 -19.19 -3.53
C LEU A 70 3.59 -17.73 -3.96
N ASP A 71 2.39 -17.29 -4.28
CA ASP A 71 2.03 -15.88 -4.36
C ASP A 71 1.46 -15.44 -3.01
N VAL A 72 1.67 -14.18 -2.64
CA VAL A 72 1.18 -13.61 -1.38
C VAL A 72 0.18 -12.50 -1.68
N LEU A 73 -1.04 -12.67 -1.18
CA LEU A 73 -2.15 -11.72 -1.29
C LEU A 73 -2.45 -11.11 0.08
N VAL A 74 -2.85 -9.84 0.08
CA VAL A 74 -3.35 -9.14 1.27
C VAL A 74 -4.79 -8.72 1.04
N TYR A 75 -5.63 -9.09 1.98
CA TYR A 75 -7.04 -8.75 2.04
C TYR A 75 -7.29 -7.69 3.12
N PRO A 76 -8.31 -6.85 2.95
CA PRO A 76 -8.83 -6.07 4.08
C PRO A 76 -9.28 -7.04 5.18
N ASN A 77 -9.27 -6.55 6.41
CA ASN A 77 -9.85 -7.26 7.53
C ASN A 77 -10.98 -6.39 8.09
N ASP A 78 -12.21 -6.92 8.05
CA ASP A 78 -13.42 -6.21 8.49
C ASP A 78 -13.51 -6.08 10.02
N GLU A 79 -12.84 -6.97 10.78
CA GLU A 79 -12.81 -6.91 12.25
C GLU A 79 -11.73 -5.95 12.78
N ASP A 80 -10.53 -5.98 12.19
CA ASP A 80 -9.42 -5.08 12.55
C ASP A 80 -8.70 -4.57 11.30
N GLN A 81 -9.06 -3.35 10.90
CA GLN A 81 -8.50 -2.69 9.73
C GLN A 81 -6.99 -2.44 9.83
N ASN A 82 -6.42 -2.32 11.03
CA ASN A 82 -4.98 -2.16 11.22
C ASN A 82 -4.22 -3.49 11.13
N ASN A 83 -4.93 -4.61 11.00
CA ASN A 83 -4.37 -5.94 10.86
C ASN A 83 -4.88 -6.64 9.60
N PRO A 84 -4.34 -6.30 8.41
CA PRO A 84 -4.74 -6.90 7.14
C PRO A 84 -4.52 -8.41 7.10
N ALA A 85 -5.45 -9.15 6.49
CA ALA A 85 -5.35 -10.60 6.38
C ALA A 85 -4.41 -11.01 5.24
N VAL A 86 -3.41 -11.85 5.53
CA VAL A 86 -2.43 -12.33 4.55
C VAL A 86 -2.74 -13.76 4.15
N LYS A 87 -2.82 -14.03 2.84
CA LYS A 87 -3.08 -15.38 2.29
C LYS A 87 -2.00 -15.77 1.29
N SER A 88 -1.47 -16.98 1.43
CA SER A 88 -0.57 -17.57 0.43
C SER A 88 -1.34 -18.52 -0.50
N VAL A 89 -1.09 -18.40 -1.80
CA VAL A 89 -1.68 -19.26 -2.84
C VAL A 89 -0.57 -19.79 -3.75
N LYS A 90 -0.87 -20.76 -4.60
CA LYS A 90 0.15 -21.28 -5.53
C LYS A 90 0.55 -20.19 -6.54
N ALA A 91 1.80 -20.20 -6.97
CA ALA A 91 2.31 -19.28 -7.97
C ALA A 91 1.44 -19.32 -9.25
N GLY A 92 0.97 -18.15 -9.68
CA GLY A 92 0.07 -17.97 -10.81
C GLY A 92 -1.41 -17.83 -10.43
N ASP A 93 -1.84 -18.40 -9.30
CA ASP A 93 -3.23 -18.26 -8.85
C ASP A 93 -3.50 -16.86 -8.28
N GLY A 94 -2.48 -16.14 -7.80
CA GLY A 94 -2.64 -14.78 -7.29
C GLY A 94 -3.13 -13.79 -8.34
N GLN A 95 -2.64 -13.92 -9.58
CA GLN A 95 -3.11 -13.10 -10.70
C GLN A 95 -4.54 -13.43 -11.10
N ARG A 96 -4.90 -14.72 -11.14
CA ARG A 96 -6.25 -15.18 -11.46
C ARG A 96 -7.28 -14.67 -10.46
N ILE A 97 -6.97 -14.75 -9.16
CA ILE A 97 -7.83 -14.25 -8.10
C ILE A 97 -8.03 -12.72 -8.21
N LEU A 98 -6.95 -11.99 -8.53
CA LEU A 98 -7.02 -10.54 -8.71
C LEU A 98 -7.89 -10.16 -9.92
N GLU A 99 -7.74 -10.86 -11.04
CA GLU A 99 -8.54 -10.65 -12.25
C GLU A 99 -10.01 -10.98 -12.01
N GLN A 100 -10.31 -12.11 -11.36
CA GLN A 100 -11.68 -12.48 -10.97
C GLN A 100 -12.31 -11.44 -10.05
N ALA A 101 -11.62 -11.02 -8.98
CA ALA A 101 -12.14 -10.01 -8.06
C ALA A 101 -12.38 -8.65 -8.75
N ARG A 102 -11.51 -8.27 -9.70
CA ARG A 102 -11.69 -7.05 -10.50
C ARG A 102 -12.87 -7.16 -11.46
N LEU A 103 -13.04 -8.31 -12.11
CA LEU A 103 -14.18 -8.55 -12.99
C LEU A 103 -15.49 -8.55 -12.22
N GLU A 104 -15.54 -9.16 -11.03
CA GLU A 104 -16.72 -9.14 -10.17
C GLU A 104 -17.04 -7.72 -9.67
N SER A 105 -16.04 -6.95 -9.28
CA SER A 105 -16.20 -5.54 -8.89
C SER A 105 -16.73 -4.68 -10.05
N ARG A 106 -16.18 -4.87 -11.27
CA ARG A 106 -16.66 -4.17 -12.49
C ARG A 106 -18.05 -4.63 -12.89
N ALA A 107 -18.34 -5.92 -12.85
CA ALA A 107 -19.65 -6.47 -13.19
C ALA A 107 -20.73 -5.97 -12.22
N GLN A 108 -20.43 -5.86 -10.92
CA GLN A 108 -21.35 -5.27 -9.94
C GLN A 108 -21.67 -3.80 -10.28
N ASP A 109 -20.65 -3.03 -10.65
CA ASP A 109 -20.79 -1.63 -11.06
C ASP A 109 -21.57 -1.46 -12.36
N ASP A 110 -21.26 -2.29 -13.37
CA ASP A 110 -21.92 -2.25 -14.66
C ASP A 110 -23.36 -2.76 -14.58
N ASN A 111 -23.64 -3.82 -13.80
CA ASN A 111 -25.01 -4.27 -13.54
C ASN A 111 -25.86 -3.15 -12.92
N MET A 112 -25.30 -2.38 -11.97
CA MET A 112 -26.02 -1.26 -11.37
C MET A 112 -26.30 -0.13 -12.39
N ARG A 113 -25.35 0.16 -13.28
CA ARG A 113 -25.51 1.14 -14.35
C ARG A 113 -26.55 0.68 -15.38
N VAL A 114 -26.49 -0.58 -15.78
CA VAL A 114 -27.41 -1.21 -16.74
C VAL A 114 -28.82 -1.23 -16.16
N ILE A 115 -29.01 -1.61 -14.89
CA ILE A 115 -30.31 -1.52 -14.20
C ILE A 115 -30.83 -0.08 -14.20
N GLY A 116 -29.95 0.89 -13.94
CA GLY A 116 -30.31 2.32 -13.96
C GLY A 116 -30.77 2.85 -15.31
N ILE A 117 -30.36 2.23 -16.42
CA ILE A 117 -30.76 2.61 -17.77
C ILE A 117 -32.00 1.81 -18.22
N ILE A 118 -32.02 0.50 -17.96
CA ILE A 118 -33.09 -0.40 -18.42
C ILE A 118 -34.41 -0.11 -17.71
N LEU A 119 -34.39 0.11 -16.38
CA LEU A 119 -35.62 0.24 -15.59
C LEU A 119 -36.45 1.47 -16.01
N PRO A 120 -35.85 2.65 -16.25
CA PRO A 120 -36.58 3.80 -16.76
C PRO A 120 -36.95 3.68 -18.24
N MET A 121 -36.09 3.10 -19.08
CA MET A 121 -36.46 2.80 -20.47
C MET A 121 -37.68 1.86 -20.55
N GLY A 122 -37.73 0.84 -19.70
CA GLY A 122 -38.89 -0.06 -19.59
C GLY A 122 -40.14 0.68 -19.12
N TRP A 123 -40.02 1.61 -18.16
CA TRP A 123 -41.12 2.47 -17.72
C TRP A 123 -41.66 3.35 -18.86
N PHE A 124 -40.78 3.98 -19.63
CA PHE A 124 -41.17 4.79 -20.79
C PHE A 124 -41.83 3.96 -21.89
N LEU A 125 -41.28 2.76 -22.19
CA LEU A 125 -41.86 1.85 -23.17
C LEU A 125 -43.24 1.37 -22.74
N LEU A 126 -43.40 0.98 -21.47
CA LEU A 126 -44.68 0.54 -20.91
C LEU A 126 -45.73 1.66 -20.94
N SER A 127 -45.35 2.88 -20.55
CA SER A 127 -46.21 4.07 -20.62
C SER A 127 -46.67 4.34 -22.05
N TYR A 128 -45.76 4.23 -23.03
CA TYR A 128 -46.08 4.39 -24.46
C TYR A 128 -47.06 3.33 -24.96
N VAL A 129 -46.84 2.04 -24.64
CA VAL A 129 -47.72 0.94 -25.07
C VAL A 129 -49.12 1.09 -24.50
N ILE A 130 -49.23 1.45 -23.21
CA ILE A 130 -50.53 1.65 -22.53
C ILE A 130 -51.31 2.82 -23.15
N TRP A 131 -50.63 3.91 -23.51
CA TRP A 131 -51.24 5.04 -24.23
C TRP A 131 -51.64 4.64 -25.67
N ALA A 132 -50.79 3.92 -26.39
CA ALA A 132 -51.06 3.45 -27.76
C ALA A 132 -52.29 2.52 -27.83
N LEU A 133 -52.54 1.73 -26.77
CA LEU A 133 -53.72 0.88 -26.63
C LEU A 133 -55.00 1.65 -26.22
N LYS A 134 -54.93 2.99 -26.09
CA LYS A 134 -56.03 3.88 -25.66
C LYS A 134 -56.65 3.52 -24.30
N LEU A 135 -55.90 2.82 -23.45
CA LEU A 135 -56.36 2.45 -22.11
C LEU A 135 -56.37 3.67 -21.17
N VAL A 136 -55.71 4.77 -21.54
CA VAL A 136 -55.46 5.90 -20.66
C VAL A 136 -55.51 7.24 -21.44
N PRO A 137 -56.12 8.32 -20.87
CA PRO A 137 -56.15 9.64 -21.49
C PRO A 137 -54.78 10.33 -21.63
N ASP A 138 -54.67 11.26 -22.59
CA ASP A 138 -53.43 12.01 -22.90
C ASP A 138 -52.84 12.75 -21.70
N VAL A 139 -53.69 13.27 -20.80
CA VAL A 139 -53.28 13.97 -19.58
C VAL A 139 -52.52 13.04 -18.63
N VAL A 140 -52.97 11.79 -18.52
CA VAL A 140 -52.34 10.80 -17.64
C VAL A 140 -51.05 10.28 -18.26
N TYR A 141 -50.99 10.14 -19.59
CA TYR A 141 -49.75 9.82 -20.29
C TYR A 141 -48.66 10.87 -20.01
N ALA A 142 -48.97 12.16 -20.16
CA ALA A 142 -48.05 13.25 -19.83
C ALA A 142 -47.58 13.20 -18.36
N ALA A 143 -48.47 12.89 -17.42
CA ALA A 143 -48.13 12.73 -16.00
C ALA A 143 -47.15 11.55 -15.76
N THR A 144 -47.34 10.42 -16.46
CA THR A 144 -46.44 9.25 -16.32
C THR A 144 -45.04 9.48 -16.89
N LEU A 145 -44.90 10.33 -17.92
CA LEU A 145 -43.60 10.73 -18.47
C LEU A 145 -42.82 11.62 -17.51
N ILE A 146 -43.50 12.60 -16.89
CA ILE A 146 -42.90 13.48 -15.87
C ILE A 146 -42.46 12.64 -14.67
N LEU A 147 -43.29 11.71 -14.20
CA LEU A 147 -42.96 10.79 -13.11
C LEU A 147 -41.75 9.90 -13.47
N GLY A 148 -41.67 9.40 -14.70
CA GLY A 148 -40.52 8.65 -15.20
C GLY A 148 -39.22 9.46 -15.23
N GLY A 149 -39.31 10.75 -15.61
CA GLY A 149 -38.18 11.69 -15.57
C GLY A 149 -37.68 11.95 -14.14
N PHE A 150 -38.58 12.13 -13.18
CA PHE A 150 -38.21 12.25 -11.76
C PHE A 150 -37.59 10.95 -11.20
N LEU A 151 -38.09 9.79 -11.61
CA LEU A 151 -37.51 8.49 -11.26
C LEU A 151 -36.08 8.32 -11.79
N MET A 152 -35.81 8.73 -13.03
CA MET A 152 -34.45 8.75 -13.61
C MET A 152 -33.49 9.60 -12.79
N ILE A 153 -33.89 10.83 -12.48
CA ILE A 153 -33.06 11.76 -11.70
C ILE A 153 -32.85 11.23 -10.29
N GLY A 154 -33.92 10.71 -9.66
CA GLY A 154 -33.87 10.10 -8.33
C GLY A 154 -32.95 8.87 -8.27
N PHE A 155 -32.99 8.00 -9.29
CA PHE A 155 -32.11 6.84 -9.38
C PHE A 155 -30.66 7.26 -9.66
N ALA A 156 -30.42 8.22 -10.56
CA ALA A 156 -29.09 8.73 -10.87
C ALA A 156 -28.42 9.30 -9.61
N LEU A 157 -29.13 10.17 -8.88
CA LEU A 157 -28.66 10.73 -7.60
C LEU A 157 -28.52 9.66 -6.52
N GLY A 158 -29.47 8.73 -6.43
CA GLY A 158 -29.42 7.61 -5.47
C GLY A 158 -28.26 6.64 -5.70
N SER A 159 -27.90 6.38 -6.97
CA SER A 159 -26.76 5.55 -7.35
C SER A 159 -25.42 6.22 -7.00
N GLN A 160 -25.38 7.55 -7.00
CA GLN A 160 -24.21 8.34 -6.57
C GLN A 160 -24.09 8.41 -5.05
N MET A 161 -25.21 8.39 -4.33
CA MET A 161 -25.26 8.53 -2.87
C MET A 161 -25.13 7.21 -2.09
N ARG A 162 -25.32 6.05 -2.72
CA ARG A 162 -25.11 4.76 -2.04
C ARG A 162 -23.61 4.52 -1.81
N MET A 163 -23.21 4.44 -0.54
CA MET A 163 -21.90 3.93 -0.16
C MET A 163 -21.75 2.51 -0.69
N LYS A 164 -20.84 2.34 -1.65
CA LYS A 164 -20.53 1.03 -2.22
C LYS A 164 -19.89 0.17 -1.14
N VAL A 165 -20.64 -0.79 -0.59
CA VAL A 165 -20.04 -2.03 -0.07
C VAL A 165 -19.63 -2.83 -1.30
N GLY A 166 -18.54 -2.39 -1.93
CA GLY A 166 -17.98 -3.04 -3.11
C GLY A 166 -17.21 -4.29 -2.70
N ILE A 167 -17.19 -5.29 -3.58
CA ILE A 167 -16.29 -6.44 -3.45
C ILE A 167 -14.86 -5.90 -3.30
N VAL A 168 -14.22 -6.19 -2.17
CA VAL A 168 -12.88 -5.66 -1.92
C VAL A 168 -11.86 -6.47 -2.70
N VAL A 169 -11.17 -5.78 -3.61
CA VAL A 169 -10.13 -6.36 -4.43
C VAL A 169 -8.86 -6.54 -3.58
N PRO A 170 -8.33 -7.77 -3.41
CA PRO A 170 -7.11 -8.00 -2.66
C PRO A 170 -5.88 -7.41 -3.37
N LYS A 171 -4.83 -7.14 -2.62
CA LYS A 171 -3.55 -6.67 -3.16
C LYS A 171 -2.57 -7.84 -3.31
N LEU A 172 -2.02 -8.03 -4.51
CA LEU A 172 -0.96 -9.00 -4.77
C LEU A 172 0.39 -8.39 -4.35
N LEU A 173 0.97 -8.87 -3.24
CA LEU A 173 2.25 -8.38 -2.73
C LEU A 173 3.46 -9.06 -3.37
N VAL A 174 3.42 -10.39 -3.46
CA VAL A 174 4.51 -11.19 -4.03
C VAL A 174 3.96 -12.03 -5.16
N ASN A 175 4.52 -11.85 -6.36
CA ASN A 175 4.16 -12.59 -7.55
C ASN A 175 5.35 -13.45 -8.02
N ASN A 176 5.13 -14.76 -8.04
CA ASN A 176 6.07 -15.77 -8.50
C ASN A 176 5.55 -16.55 -9.72
N ALA A 177 4.51 -16.05 -10.40
CA ALA A 177 4.00 -16.62 -11.64
C ALA A 177 5.11 -16.78 -12.69
N GLY A 178 5.17 -17.96 -13.33
CA GLY A 178 6.12 -18.26 -14.41
C GLY A 178 7.58 -18.45 -14.00
N LYS A 179 7.93 -18.31 -12.71
CA LYS A 179 9.31 -18.54 -12.24
C LYS A 179 9.57 -20.05 -12.10
N LYS A 180 10.65 -20.51 -12.72
CA LYS A 180 11.12 -21.91 -12.66
C LYS A 180 12.21 -22.15 -11.62
N VAL A 181 12.89 -21.08 -11.19
CA VAL A 181 13.97 -21.07 -10.20
C VAL A 181 13.54 -20.26 -8.99
N ALA A 182 14.15 -20.53 -7.83
CA ALA A 182 13.90 -19.73 -6.64
C ALA A 182 14.32 -18.27 -6.90
N PRO A 183 13.53 -17.27 -6.46
CA PRO A 183 13.88 -15.88 -6.69
C PRO A 183 15.12 -15.50 -5.87
N PHE A 184 16.05 -14.80 -6.52
CA PHE A 184 17.22 -14.20 -5.88
C PHE A 184 16.96 -12.70 -5.70
N PHE A 185 17.03 -12.23 -4.45
CA PHE A 185 16.91 -10.82 -4.10
C PHE A 185 18.19 -10.35 -3.43
N GLU A 186 18.86 -9.37 -4.04
CA GLU A 186 20.03 -8.73 -3.45
C GLU A 186 19.59 -7.53 -2.61
N ALA A 187 19.71 -7.66 -1.29
CA ALA A 187 19.32 -6.62 -0.32
C ALA A 187 20.52 -5.88 0.28
N THR A 188 21.67 -5.89 -0.40
CA THR A 188 22.88 -5.19 0.04
C THR A 188 22.62 -3.68 0.14
N GLY A 189 22.74 -3.12 1.34
CA GLY A 189 22.50 -1.69 1.59
C GLY A 189 21.03 -1.28 1.61
N ALA A 190 20.09 -2.23 1.63
CA ALA A 190 18.66 -1.93 1.74
C ALA A 190 18.32 -1.27 3.09
N ARG A 191 17.47 -0.24 3.06
CA ARG A 191 16.92 0.39 4.28
C ARG A 191 15.84 -0.50 4.91
N ALA A 192 15.51 -0.25 6.17
CA ALA A 192 14.56 -1.06 6.96
C ALA A 192 13.24 -1.34 6.21
N GLY A 193 12.57 -0.32 5.67
CA GLY A 193 11.31 -0.51 4.94
C GLY A 193 11.42 -1.32 3.65
N ALA A 194 12.57 -1.26 2.96
CA ALA A 194 12.81 -2.06 1.76
C ALA A 194 13.12 -3.53 2.07
N LEU A 195 13.77 -3.79 3.22
CA LEU A 195 14.15 -5.14 3.66
C LEU A 195 13.00 -5.89 4.36
N LEU A 196 12.27 -5.19 5.24
CA LEU A 196 11.28 -5.78 6.14
C LEU A 196 9.83 -5.53 5.70
N GLY A 197 9.63 -4.68 4.69
CA GLY A 197 8.31 -4.18 4.29
C GLY A 197 7.97 -2.86 4.99
N ASP A 198 7.10 -2.09 4.36
CA ASP A 198 6.64 -0.79 4.84
C ASP A 198 5.16 -0.60 4.51
N VAL A 199 4.45 0.16 5.35
CA VAL A 199 3.06 0.54 5.12
C VAL A 199 3.06 2.03 4.83
N ARG A 200 2.59 2.39 3.63
CA ARG A 200 2.55 3.80 3.25
C ARG A 200 1.60 4.56 4.15
N HIS A 201 2.03 5.77 4.48
CA HIS A 201 1.24 6.71 5.25
C HIS A 201 0.02 7.19 4.45
N ASP A 202 -1.16 7.22 5.07
CA ASP A 202 -2.38 7.80 4.51
C ASP A 202 -2.61 9.23 5.06
N PRO A 203 -2.43 10.28 4.25
CA PRO A 203 -2.67 11.68 4.67
C PRO A 203 -4.10 11.98 5.13
N LEU A 204 -5.09 11.19 4.68
CA LEU A 204 -6.49 11.37 5.05
C LEU A 204 -6.73 11.04 6.52
N GLN A 205 -5.96 10.12 7.11
CA GLN A 205 -6.06 9.76 8.52
C GLN A 205 -5.55 10.86 9.45
N CYS A 206 -4.58 11.68 9.02
CA CYS A 206 -4.02 12.76 9.85
C CYS A 206 -4.99 13.89 10.16
N HIS A 207 -6.00 14.11 9.30
CA HIS A 207 -7.00 15.16 9.48
C HIS A 207 -8.09 14.82 10.51
N TYR A 208 -7.99 13.68 11.19
CA TYR A 208 -8.88 13.29 12.29
C TYR A 208 -8.31 13.68 13.66
N GLY A 209 -7.88 14.93 13.84
CA GLY A 209 -7.52 15.46 15.18
C GLY A 209 -6.31 14.81 15.86
N PHE A 210 -5.56 13.95 15.17
CA PHE A 210 -4.40 13.23 15.71
C PHE A 210 -3.09 14.05 15.69
N ASN A 211 -3.15 15.32 15.28
CA ASN A 211 -2.00 16.24 15.34
C ASN A 211 -1.69 16.75 16.75
N GLU A 212 -2.42 16.27 17.77
CA GLU A 212 -2.22 16.64 19.16
C GLU A 212 -1.12 15.77 19.78
N LEU A 213 0.05 16.36 19.96
CA LEU A 213 1.18 15.74 20.64
C LEU A 213 1.05 16.03 22.14
N TYR A 214 1.03 14.97 22.96
CA TYR A 214 0.89 15.05 24.40
C TYR A 214 2.28 15.08 25.05
N ILE A 215 2.70 16.24 25.54
CA ILE A 215 3.99 16.41 26.23
C ILE A 215 3.76 16.19 27.72
N LYS A 216 4.53 15.29 28.35
CA LYS A 216 4.56 15.17 29.81
C LYS A 216 5.39 16.31 30.39
N LEU A 217 4.75 17.25 31.07
CA LEU A 217 5.47 18.29 31.81
C LEU A 217 6.22 17.66 32.98
N LYS A 218 7.53 17.89 33.06
CA LYS A 218 8.27 17.66 34.31
C LYS A 218 7.96 18.84 35.22
N ASN A 219 7.09 18.68 36.22
CA ASN A 219 7.17 19.58 37.36
C ASN A 219 6.91 18.93 38.71
N LYS A 220 7.91 19.18 39.57
CA LYS A 220 7.97 19.27 41.02
C LYS A 220 7.34 18.16 41.87
N LYS A 221 8.28 17.45 42.51
CA LYS A 221 8.21 16.70 43.78
C LYS A 221 7.27 15.49 43.80
N GLU A 222 7.83 14.40 44.31
CA GLU A 222 7.14 13.19 44.70
C GLU A 222 5.89 13.54 45.53
N GLY A 223 4.73 13.11 45.03
CA GLY A 223 3.46 13.30 45.71
C GLY A 223 2.27 13.31 44.75
N ASN A 224 1.81 12.12 44.36
CA ASN A 224 0.42 11.79 43.97
C ASN A 224 -0.37 12.66 42.98
N SER A 225 0.26 13.48 42.15
CA SER A 225 -0.42 14.20 41.06
C SER A 225 -0.36 13.39 39.75
N ALA A 226 -1.51 13.20 39.09
CA ALA A 226 -1.57 12.59 37.75
C ALA A 226 -0.64 13.35 36.77
N PRO A 227 0.04 12.66 35.84
CA PRO A 227 0.90 13.32 34.87
C PRO A 227 0.09 14.33 34.04
N GLU A 228 0.47 15.60 34.11
CA GLU A 228 -0.16 16.65 33.32
C GLU A 228 0.36 16.56 31.87
N PHE A 229 -0.57 16.42 30.94
CA PHE A 229 -0.27 16.36 29.51
C PHE A 229 -0.70 17.66 28.85
N MET A 230 0.26 18.33 28.20
CA MET A 230 -0.02 19.51 27.38
C MET A 230 -0.15 19.09 25.92
N LYS A 231 -1.23 19.54 25.27
CA LYS A 231 -1.42 19.38 23.83
C LYS A 231 -0.63 20.46 23.10
N LYS A 232 0.22 20.07 22.14
CA LYS A 232 0.88 21.02 21.23
C LYS A 232 0.73 20.58 19.76
N PRO A 233 0.54 21.54 18.83
CA PRO A 233 0.69 21.29 17.40
C PRO A 233 2.11 20.84 17.04
N PHE A 234 2.24 20.05 15.98
CA PHE A 234 3.55 19.60 15.48
C PHE A 234 4.51 20.76 15.18
N ALA A 235 4.03 21.85 14.57
CA ALA A 235 4.86 23.00 14.22
C ALA A 235 5.51 23.64 15.45
N GLU A 236 4.73 23.90 16.50
CA GLU A 236 5.23 24.48 17.76
C GLU A 236 6.23 23.54 18.46
N LEU A 237 5.90 22.24 18.51
CA LEU A 237 6.80 21.26 19.11
C LEU A 237 8.12 21.16 18.33
N TRP A 238 8.06 21.18 17.00
CA TRP A 238 9.24 21.14 16.15
C TRP A 238 10.16 22.33 16.46
N ASP A 239 9.62 23.54 16.51
CA ASP A 239 10.43 24.74 16.75
C ASP A 239 11.04 24.75 18.16
N GLU A 240 10.31 24.29 19.17
CA GLU A 240 10.83 24.13 20.54
C GLU A 240 11.98 23.12 20.58
N MET A 241 11.79 21.93 20.00
CA MET A 241 12.82 20.88 20.00
C MET A 241 14.04 21.27 19.16
N ARG A 242 13.84 22.01 18.07
CA ARG A 242 14.91 22.57 17.23
C ARG A 242 15.77 23.57 18.00
N GLN A 243 15.14 24.43 18.81
CA GLN A 243 15.85 25.40 19.66
C GLN A 243 16.59 24.70 20.80
N LYS A 244 15.98 23.67 21.40
CA LYS A 244 16.53 22.95 22.54
C LYS A 244 17.66 21.97 22.17
N TYR A 245 17.55 21.32 21.01
CA TYR A 245 18.48 20.29 20.55
C TYR A 245 19.01 20.54 19.13
N PRO A 246 19.69 21.68 18.88
CA PRO A 246 20.17 22.02 17.54
C PRO A 246 21.23 21.04 17.00
N LYS A 247 21.95 20.34 17.89
CA LYS A 247 22.99 19.36 17.54
C LYS A 247 22.45 17.97 17.16
N GLU A 248 21.21 17.66 17.52
CA GLU A 248 20.55 16.38 17.22
C GLU A 248 19.77 16.41 15.89
N ILE A 249 19.87 17.52 15.15
CA ILE A 249 19.19 17.70 13.87
C ILE A 249 19.98 16.99 12.77
N ILE A 250 19.40 15.92 12.24
CA ILE A 250 19.91 15.23 11.06
C ILE A 250 19.31 15.92 9.83
N LYS A 251 20.16 16.54 9.01
CA LYS A 251 19.79 17.09 7.71
C LYS A 251 20.20 16.12 6.61
N VAL A 252 19.26 15.76 5.76
CA VAL A 252 19.48 14.88 4.61
C VAL A 252 19.15 15.64 3.33
N GLU A 253 19.69 15.20 2.20
CA GLU A 253 19.39 15.74 0.87
C GLU A 253 17.87 15.90 0.62
N LYS A 254 17.50 16.93 -0.15
CA LYS A 254 16.11 17.30 -0.52
C LYS A 254 15.24 17.84 0.62
N GLY A 255 15.82 18.66 1.51
CA GLY A 255 15.07 19.46 2.50
C GLY A 255 14.49 18.65 3.65
N TYR A 256 14.97 17.42 3.87
CA TYR A 256 14.55 16.56 4.97
C TYR A 256 15.34 16.89 6.23
N GLU A 257 14.63 17.18 7.31
CA GLU A 257 15.20 17.41 8.64
C GLU A 257 14.53 16.45 9.63
N ALA A 258 15.34 15.83 10.48
CA ALA A 258 14.87 14.96 11.55
C ALA A 258 15.52 15.35 12.87
N ILE A 259 14.76 15.26 13.96
CA ILE A 259 15.25 15.42 15.33
C ILE A 259 15.02 14.11 16.05
N MET A 260 16.09 13.45 16.47
CA MET A 260 15.99 12.32 17.38
C MET A 260 15.78 12.87 18.80
N LEU A 261 14.69 12.50 19.46
CA LEU A 261 14.36 13.00 20.78
C LEU A 261 15.21 12.28 21.83
N PRO A 262 15.91 13.00 22.72
CA PRO A 262 16.67 12.38 23.81
C PRO A 262 15.79 11.57 24.76
N ALA A 263 16.41 10.63 25.49
CA ALA A 263 15.69 9.75 26.40
C ALA A 263 14.97 10.49 27.55
N GLU A 264 15.42 11.71 27.86
CA GLU A 264 14.86 12.60 28.88
C GLU A 264 13.57 13.27 28.44
N GLU A 265 13.35 13.41 27.12
CA GLU A 265 12.14 13.97 26.53
C GLU A 265 11.10 12.87 26.34
N LYS A 266 9.98 13.04 27.06
CA LYS A 266 8.89 12.08 27.11
C LYS A 266 7.67 12.66 26.42
N ILE A 267 7.71 12.59 25.09
CA ILE A 267 6.62 13.02 24.20
C ILE A 267 5.82 11.78 23.81
N TYR A 268 4.49 11.89 23.85
CA TYR A 268 3.59 10.82 23.53
C TYR A 268 2.55 11.25 22.49
N THR A 269 2.07 10.27 21.74
CA THR A 269 0.85 10.37 20.93
C THR A 269 -0.12 9.26 21.35
N LEU A 270 -1.39 9.40 20.99
CA LEU A 270 -2.38 8.35 21.16
C LEU A 270 -2.21 7.32 20.03
N GLY A 271 -1.79 6.11 20.40
CA GLY A 271 -1.80 4.94 19.52
C GLY A 271 -2.92 3.98 19.90
N TYR A 272 -3.07 2.91 19.13
CA TYR A 272 -4.00 1.81 19.44
C TYR A 272 -3.22 0.50 19.54
N LYS A 273 -3.55 -0.32 20.55
CA LYS A 273 -3.03 -1.69 20.69
C LYS A 273 -4.20 -2.60 21.07
N ASN A 274 -4.49 -3.58 20.20
CA ASN A 274 -5.63 -4.49 20.36
C ASN A 274 -6.96 -3.75 20.57
N GLY A 275 -7.23 -2.73 19.75
CA GLY A 275 -8.45 -1.91 19.84
C GLY A 275 -8.53 -0.95 21.04
N LYS A 276 -7.55 -0.95 21.96
CA LYS A 276 -7.52 -0.05 23.11
C LYS A 276 -6.56 1.12 22.88
N PRO A 277 -6.94 2.36 23.24
CA PRO A 277 -6.05 3.51 23.14
C PRO A 277 -4.88 3.35 24.13
N VAL A 278 -3.65 3.53 23.65
CA VAL A 278 -2.42 3.45 24.43
C VAL A 278 -1.54 4.66 24.14
N LEU A 279 -0.85 5.17 25.16
CA LEU A 279 0.15 6.22 24.95
C LEU A 279 1.39 5.62 24.30
N SER A 280 1.67 6.07 23.08
CA SER A 280 2.84 5.66 22.30
C SER A 280 3.90 6.75 22.36
N ARG A 281 5.10 6.37 22.79
CA ARG A 281 6.23 7.31 22.90
C ARG A 281 6.73 7.68 21.50
N ILE A 282 6.96 8.97 21.29
CA ILE A 282 7.57 9.48 20.08
C ILE A 282 9.08 9.52 20.28
N LEU A 283 9.82 8.92 19.33
CA LEU A 283 11.28 8.84 19.37
C LEU A 283 11.95 9.84 18.43
N SER A 284 11.28 10.22 17.34
CA SER A 284 11.80 11.20 16.39
C SER A 284 10.67 12.08 15.87
N LEU A 285 11.02 13.33 15.58
CA LEU A 285 10.21 14.24 14.79
C LEU A 285 10.88 14.39 13.44
N ASN A 286 10.10 14.35 12.36
CA ASN A 286 10.62 14.44 11.00
C ASN A 286 9.82 15.49 10.23
N ARG A 287 10.49 16.37 9.50
CA ARG A 287 9.86 17.29 8.56
C ARG A 287 10.60 17.28 7.23
N ARG A 288 9.88 17.61 6.16
CA ARG A 288 10.48 17.83 4.86
C ARG A 288 9.94 19.13 4.29
N SER A 289 10.80 20.11 4.12
CA SER A 289 10.45 21.34 3.44
C SER A 289 10.26 21.04 1.95
N HIS A 290 9.14 21.52 1.40
CA HIS A 290 8.86 21.46 -0.03
C HIS A 290 8.75 22.89 -0.56
N GLU A 291 9.63 23.26 -1.49
CA GLU A 291 9.57 24.54 -2.19
C GLU A 291 8.81 24.31 -3.51
N GLY A 292 7.51 24.55 -3.49
CA GLY A 292 6.62 24.32 -4.63
C GLY A 292 5.16 24.52 -4.27
N GLU A 293 4.30 24.62 -5.28
CA GLU A 293 2.85 24.67 -5.09
C GLU A 293 2.33 23.30 -4.66
N LEU A 294 1.55 23.28 -3.58
CA LEU A 294 0.89 22.08 -3.12
C LEU A 294 -0.35 21.81 -3.97
N VAL A 295 -0.64 20.53 -4.21
CA VAL A 295 -1.85 20.10 -4.89
C VAL A 295 -2.95 19.95 -3.85
N ASP A 296 -3.96 20.81 -3.94
CA ASP A 296 -5.14 20.75 -3.09
C ASP A 296 -6.17 19.76 -3.67
N ILE A 297 -6.40 18.68 -2.95
CA ILE A 297 -7.37 17.66 -3.29
C ILE A 297 -8.59 17.80 -2.37
N SER A 298 -9.76 17.99 -2.95
CA SER A 298 -11.03 18.11 -2.21
C SER A 298 -11.75 16.75 -2.14
N LEU A 299 -11.92 16.20 -0.94
CA LEU A 299 -12.76 15.02 -0.68
C LEU A 299 -14.02 15.42 0.10
N GLY A 300 -15.08 15.75 -0.63
CA GLY A 300 -16.34 16.24 -0.05
C GLY A 300 -16.14 17.60 0.60
N GLN A 301 -16.38 17.70 1.92
CA GLN A 301 -16.21 18.96 2.68
C GLN A 301 -14.78 19.23 3.17
N LYS A 302 -13.84 18.28 2.99
CA LYS A 302 -12.45 18.42 3.46
C LYS A 302 -11.51 18.65 2.30
N LYS A 303 -10.53 19.54 2.49
CA LYS A 303 -9.41 19.76 1.57
C LYS A 303 -8.14 19.20 2.17
N ILE A 304 -7.28 18.61 1.32
CA ILE A 304 -5.95 18.14 1.70
C ILE A 304 -4.96 18.70 0.72
N SER A 305 -3.92 19.35 1.23
CA SER A 305 -2.79 19.82 0.45
C SER A 305 -1.70 18.75 0.48
N LEU A 306 -1.32 18.24 -0.70
CA LEU A 306 -0.26 17.23 -0.87
C LEU A 306 0.86 17.78 -1.73
N THR A 307 2.08 17.24 -1.58
CA THR A 307 3.13 17.53 -2.54
C THR A 307 2.82 16.86 -3.89
N PRO A 308 3.17 17.48 -5.03
CA PRO A 308 2.87 16.96 -6.37
C PRO A 308 3.28 15.50 -6.60
N GLU A 309 4.42 15.10 -6.02
CA GLU A 309 4.99 13.75 -6.10
C GLU A 309 4.37 12.73 -5.13
N HIS A 310 3.51 13.17 -4.20
CA HIS A 310 2.89 12.29 -3.23
C HIS A 310 1.96 11.31 -3.95
N LYS A 311 2.15 10.01 -3.71
CA LYS A 311 1.34 8.99 -4.36
C LYS A 311 0.10 8.69 -3.54
N VAL A 312 -1.06 8.76 -4.18
CA VAL A 312 -2.37 8.51 -3.59
C VAL A 312 -3.01 7.31 -4.27
N ASP A 313 -3.62 6.43 -3.49
CA ASP A 313 -4.36 5.28 -4.01
C ASP A 313 -5.75 5.72 -4.51
N VAL A 314 -5.99 5.45 -5.78
CA VAL A 314 -7.26 5.64 -6.50
C VAL A 314 -7.86 4.25 -6.75
N SER A 315 -9.18 4.16 -6.92
CA SER A 315 -9.95 2.92 -7.15
C SER A 315 -9.29 1.88 -8.07
N ASP A 316 -8.59 2.31 -9.11
CA ASP A 316 -8.04 1.44 -10.14
C ASP A 316 -6.50 1.32 -10.13
N ALA A 317 -5.79 2.28 -9.52
CA ALA A 317 -4.34 2.33 -9.52
C ALA A 317 -3.78 3.38 -8.54
N GLU A 318 -2.48 3.28 -8.28
CA GLU A 318 -1.72 4.31 -7.58
C GLU A 318 -1.36 5.45 -8.54
N LYS A 319 -1.64 6.71 -8.16
CA LYS A 319 -1.32 7.90 -8.96
C LYS A 319 -0.60 8.95 -8.12
N GLU A 320 0.30 9.71 -8.73
CA GLU A 320 0.88 10.91 -8.11
C GLU A 320 -0.17 12.01 -8.00
N ALA A 321 -0.11 12.82 -6.94
CA ALA A 321 -1.09 13.87 -6.65
C ALA A 321 -1.28 14.83 -7.83
N ALA A 322 -0.20 15.18 -8.53
CA ALA A 322 -0.24 16.01 -9.74
C ALA A 322 -0.99 15.39 -10.93
N LYS A 323 -1.16 14.07 -10.95
CA LYS A 323 -1.77 13.30 -12.06
C LYS A 323 -3.21 12.87 -11.75
N ILE A 324 -3.77 13.30 -10.62
CA ILE A 324 -5.13 13.00 -10.23
C ILE A 324 -6.08 13.90 -11.03
N SER A 325 -7.01 13.26 -11.74
CA SER A 325 -8.06 13.93 -12.52
C SER A 325 -9.41 13.86 -11.81
N ALA A 326 -10.39 14.68 -12.19
CA ALA A 326 -11.72 14.69 -11.57
C ALA A 326 -12.48 13.34 -11.70
N GLY A 327 -12.05 12.44 -12.60
CA GLY A 327 -12.59 11.10 -12.75
C GLY A 327 -11.98 10.05 -11.81
N ASP A 328 -10.87 10.38 -11.13
CA ASP A 328 -10.14 9.49 -10.24
C ASP A 328 -10.79 9.46 -8.85
N ARG A 329 -11.39 8.31 -8.49
CA ARG A 329 -12.05 8.14 -7.18
C ARG A 329 -11.03 7.76 -6.13
N LEU A 330 -10.71 8.72 -5.28
CA LEU A 330 -9.83 8.52 -4.13
C LEU A 330 -10.50 7.60 -3.12
N ILE A 331 -9.76 6.59 -2.67
CA ILE A 331 -10.24 5.66 -1.66
C ILE A 331 -10.20 6.38 -0.32
N LYS A 332 -11.37 6.70 0.23
CA LYS A 332 -11.51 7.33 1.54
C LYS A 332 -11.67 6.23 2.60
N LEU A 333 -10.75 6.15 3.54
CA LEU A 333 -10.99 5.50 4.83
C LEU A 333 -11.97 6.38 5.64
N ILE A 334 -13.23 5.97 5.76
CA ILE A 334 -14.27 6.76 6.45
C ILE A 334 -14.40 6.27 7.90
N ARG A 335 -14.42 7.23 8.84
CA ARG A 335 -14.65 7.06 10.29
C ARG A 335 -15.90 6.23 10.65
N GLU A 336 -16.88 6.12 9.76
CA GLU A 336 -18.09 5.33 9.97
C GLU A 336 -17.83 3.82 9.91
N GLN A 337 -16.82 3.36 9.14
CA GLN A 337 -16.36 1.97 9.17
C GLN A 337 -15.69 1.62 10.51
N LEU A 338 -14.99 2.58 11.13
CA LEU A 338 -14.39 2.43 12.47
C LEU A 338 -15.45 2.38 13.60
N LEU A 339 -16.59 3.06 13.44
CA LEU A 339 -17.67 3.07 14.44
C LEU A 339 -18.62 1.88 14.30
N ALA A 340 -18.74 1.27 13.11
CA ALA A 340 -19.53 0.06 12.90
C ALA A 340 -18.93 -1.19 13.55
N ILE A 341 -17.61 -1.22 13.76
CA ILE A 341 -16.87 -2.30 14.43
C ILE A 341 -16.91 -2.15 15.96
N ALA A 342 -17.23 -0.95 16.46
CA ALA A 342 -17.24 -0.63 17.89
C ALA A 342 -18.64 -0.75 18.55
N LYS A 343 -19.60 -1.42 17.91
CA LYS A 343 -20.92 -1.70 18.50
C LYS A 343 -21.14 -3.17 18.77
#